data_AF-A0A931MBE9-F1
#
_entry.id   AF-A0A931MBE9-F1
#
_cell.length_a   1.000
_cell.length_b   1.000
_cell.length_c   1.000
_cell.angle_alpha   90.00
_cell.angle_beta   90.00
_cell.angle_gamma   90.00
#
_symmetry.space_group_name_H-M   'P 1'
#
loop_
_entity.id
_entity.type
_entity.pdbx_description
1 polymer ?
#
loop_
_entity_poly.entity_id
_entity_poly.type
_entity_poly.pdbx_seq_one_letter_code
_entity_poly.pdbx_strand_id
1 'polypeptide(L)'
;VLIFIGLRIAKQRSLKFLRLGLWCTAFVLIGYSTYVTTLVRSNADPAIDMYNVDNPFALQGYLGREQYGDFPILYGQYFTDEVDRDESGQAIFSEGSMRYVKGKDKYLPIGVDRKPQYSAKHFFPRMWDDNDSPPTSHATFYADWVGITKSKDGSWDREPTFGDNFKYFMGYQFNDMYLRYFFWNFVGRQNDIQGQGSIRDGSAITGISFIDNFFNPGDSSMPDSIKESKGRNRLFALPLILGIIGIVYHYKRNRHDFLVNFLLFFFTGFAIIIYLNQPGNQPRERDYAYVGSFYAFAVWIGLGVMLVKEWLDKAAKGASPYVAAGLCTLAVPVLMAQQEWDDHDRSQKTIALDLATDYLESCDKNAVLFTFGDNDTYPLWFAQEVMGVRPDIRVVNTSLLGIDWYINQLRYKIN
;
A
#
# COMPACT_ATOMS: atom_id res chain seq x y z
N VAL A 1 -17.00 21.67 -20.36
CA VAL A 1 -17.30 22.51 -21.56
C VAL A 1 -16.06 22.87 -22.36
N LEU A 2 -15.03 23.48 -21.76
CA LEU A 2 -13.80 23.89 -22.47
C LEU A 2 -13.07 22.75 -23.18
N ILE A 3 -12.91 21.59 -22.51
CA ILE A 3 -12.30 20.40 -23.12
C ILE A 3 -13.06 19.94 -24.37
N PHE A 4 -14.40 19.94 -24.32
CA PHE A 4 -15.23 19.53 -25.44
C PHE A 4 -15.10 20.48 -26.65
N ILE A 5 -15.12 21.80 -26.41
CA ILE A 5 -14.90 22.80 -27.46
C ILE A 5 -13.48 22.65 -28.04
N GLY A 6 -12.48 22.50 -27.17
CA GLY A 6 -11.10 22.27 -27.56
C GLY A 6 -10.92 21.01 -28.42
N LEU A 7 -11.59 19.91 -28.08
CA LEU A 7 -11.55 18.66 -28.84
C LEU A 7 -12.18 18.82 -30.23
N ARG A 8 -13.27 19.60 -30.36
CA ARG A 8 -13.87 19.93 -31.66
C ARG A 8 -12.92 20.75 -32.52
N ILE A 9 -12.31 21.80 -31.96
CA ILE A 9 -11.33 22.64 -32.68
C ILE A 9 -10.11 21.82 -33.10
N ALA A 10 -9.57 21.00 -32.19
CA ALA A 10 -8.43 20.15 -32.46
C ALA A 10 -8.72 19.13 -33.57
N LYS A 11 -9.94 18.59 -33.63
CA LYS A 11 -10.40 17.71 -34.71
C LYS A 11 -10.51 18.46 -36.04
N GLN A 12 -11.15 19.63 -36.06
CA GLN A 12 -11.34 20.43 -37.28
C GLN A 12 -10.01 20.90 -37.88
N ARG A 13 -9.05 21.28 -37.04
CA ARG A 13 -7.73 21.79 -37.46
C ARG A 13 -6.62 20.72 -37.51
N SER A 14 -6.97 19.44 -37.36
CA SER A 14 -6.01 18.32 -37.34
C SER A 14 -4.86 18.47 -36.34
N LEU A 15 -5.09 19.14 -35.21
CA LEU A 15 -4.11 19.39 -34.15
C LEU A 15 -3.98 18.16 -33.24
N LYS A 16 -3.20 17.17 -33.67
CA LYS A 16 -3.09 15.86 -33.00
C LYS A 16 -2.61 15.95 -31.55
N PHE A 17 -1.59 16.77 -31.26
CA PHE A 17 -1.05 16.93 -29.91
C PHE A 17 -2.02 17.65 -28.96
N LEU A 18 -2.73 18.68 -29.45
CA LEU A 18 -3.76 19.35 -28.67
C LEU A 18 -4.89 18.37 -28.32
N ARG A 19 -5.32 17.57 -29.30
CA ARG A 19 -6.34 16.54 -29.07
C ARG A 19 -5.89 15.52 -28.03
N LEU A 20 -4.65 15.03 -28.12
CA LEU A 20 -4.08 14.11 -27.14
C LEU A 20 -4.02 14.75 -25.75
N GLY A 21 -3.46 15.95 -25.63
CA GLY A 21 -3.37 16.68 -24.37
C GLY A 21 -4.73 16.88 -23.71
N LEU A 22 -5.75 17.26 -24.48
CA LEU A 22 -7.12 17.42 -23.98
C LEU A 22 -7.73 16.10 -23.49
N TRP A 23 -7.46 14.98 -24.17
CA TRP A 23 -7.89 13.67 -23.68
C TRP A 23 -7.17 13.28 -22.39
N CYS A 24 -5.85 13.48 -22.31
CA CYS A 24 -5.10 13.25 -21.07
C CYS A 24 -5.66 14.09 -19.92
N THR A 25 -5.89 15.39 -20.13
CA THR A 25 -6.51 16.25 -19.13
C THR A 25 -7.91 15.77 -18.74
N ALA A 26 -8.73 15.34 -19.70
CA ALA A 26 -10.07 14.81 -19.42
C ALA A 26 -10.00 13.58 -18.50
N PHE A 27 -9.12 12.62 -18.80
CA PHE A 27 -8.96 11.42 -17.98
C PHE A 27 -8.41 11.74 -16.58
N VAL A 28 -7.47 12.68 -16.46
CA VAL A 28 -7.02 13.17 -15.15
C VAL A 28 -8.18 13.75 -14.36
N LEU A 29 -9.00 14.63 -14.96
CA LEU A 29 -10.15 15.22 -14.28
C LEU A 29 -11.21 14.18 -13.89
N ILE A 30 -11.46 13.17 -14.73
CA ILE A 30 -12.33 12.04 -14.38
C ILE A 30 -11.76 11.29 -13.18
N GLY A 31 -10.46 11.01 -13.15
CA GLY A 31 -9.80 10.41 -12.00
C GLY A 31 -9.98 11.25 -10.72
N TYR A 32 -9.69 12.54 -10.78
CA TYR A 32 -9.85 13.45 -9.63
C TYR A 32 -11.31 13.65 -9.21
N SER A 33 -12.28 13.45 -10.12
CA SER A 33 -13.70 13.56 -9.78
C SER A 33 -14.15 12.52 -8.76
N THR A 34 -13.41 11.42 -8.61
CA THR A 34 -13.69 10.42 -7.57
C THR A 34 -13.60 10.99 -6.15
N TYR A 35 -12.74 12.00 -5.89
CA TYR A 35 -12.65 12.69 -4.60
C TYR A 35 -13.88 13.54 -4.26
N VAL A 36 -14.75 13.86 -5.23
CA VAL A 36 -16.02 14.54 -4.96
C VAL A 36 -16.90 13.66 -4.06
N THR A 37 -16.82 12.33 -4.20
CA THR A 37 -17.56 11.41 -3.32
C THR A 37 -17.16 11.56 -1.86
N THR A 38 -15.87 11.77 -1.58
CA THR A 38 -15.35 12.03 -0.23
C THR A 38 -15.93 13.32 0.34
N LEU A 39 -15.91 14.41 -0.44
CA LEU A 39 -16.51 15.70 -0.05
C LEU A 39 -18.01 15.57 0.25
N VAL A 40 -18.76 14.89 -0.63
CA VAL A 40 -20.21 14.70 -0.49
C VAL A 40 -20.52 13.88 0.75
N ARG A 41 -19.78 12.78 0.99
CA ARG A 41 -19.95 11.94 2.17
C ARG A 41 -19.67 12.71 3.45
N SER A 42 -18.56 13.44 3.52
CA SER A 42 -18.19 14.20 4.71
C SER A 42 -19.15 15.37 4.98
N ASN A 43 -19.65 16.04 3.93
CA ASN A 43 -20.71 17.05 4.10
C ASN A 43 -22.06 16.49 4.61
N ALA A 44 -22.30 15.18 4.45
CA ALA A 44 -23.46 14.53 5.06
C ALA A 44 -23.26 14.27 6.57
N ASP A 45 -22.06 14.53 7.10
CA ASP A 45 -21.66 14.45 8.51
C ASP A 45 -22.06 13.12 9.18
N PRO A 46 -21.59 11.97 8.65
CA PRO A 46 -21.85 10.68 9.27
C PRO A 46 -21.17 10.57 10.63
N ALA A 47 -21.67 9.68 11.50
CA ALA A 47 -21.11 9.44 12.83
C ALA A 47 -19.62 9.04 12.84
N ILE A 48 -19.10 8.55 11.72
CA ILE A 48 -17.69 8.28 11.50
C ILE A 48 -17.21 9.09 10.28
N ASP A 49 -16.59 10.25 10.52
CA ASP A 49 -16.10 11.14 9.47
C ASP A 49 -14.62 11.50 9.67
N MET A 50 -13.76 10.53 9.38
CA MET A 50 -12.30 10.68 9.51
C MET A 50 -11.80 11.85 8.66
N TYR A 51 -10.94 12.68 9.25
CA TYR A 51 -10.36 13.89 8.67
C TYR A 51 -11.36 15.04 8.41
N ASN A 52 -12.68 14.78 8.42
CA ASN A 52 -13.75 15.74 8.14
C ASN A 52 -13.47 16.58 6.87
N VAL A 53 -13.49 15.88 5.73
CA VAL A 53 -13.24 16.44 4.40
C VAL A 53 -14.47 17.18 3.87
N ASP A 54 -14.99 18.18 4.58
CA ASP A 54 -16.23 18.87 4.22
C ASP A 54 -16.01 20.14 3.36
N ASN A 55 -14.75 20.53 3.18
CA ASN A 55 -14.37 21.77 2.50
C ASN A 55 -13.07 21.64 1.70
N PRO A 56 -12.77 22.58 0.76
CA PRO A 56 -11.59 22.48 -0.09
C PRO A 56 -10.24 22.48 0.62
N PHE A 57 -10.11 23.15 1.78
CA PHE A 57 -8.86 23.14 2.55
C PHE A 57 -8.65 21.80 3.25
N ALA A 58 -9.70 21.23 3.84
CA ALA A 58 -9.65 19.86 4.36
C ALA A 58 -9.37 18.85 3.24
N LEU A 59 -9.95 19.03 2.05
CA LEU A 59 -9.60 18.18 0.90
C LEU A 59 -8.13 18.32 0.50
N GLN A 60 -7.58 19.53 0.51
CA GLN A 60 -6.15 19.74 0.23
C GLN A 60 -5.28 18.97 1.23
N GLY A 61 -5.54 19.12 2.53
CA GLY A 61 -4.77 18.43 3.56
C GLY A 61 -4.94 16.91 3.50
N TYR A 62 -6.15 16.43 3.17
CA TYR A 62 -6.44 15.01 2.96
C TYR A 62 -5.64 14.44 1.79
N LEU A 63 -5.65 15.11 0.63
CA LEU A 63 -4.87 14.71 -0.55
C LEU A 63 -3.36 14.81 -0.31
N GLY A 64 -2.94 15.81 0.47
CA GLY A 64 -1.56 16.00 0.90
C GLY A 64 -1.10 15.02 1.97
N ARG A 65 -2.02 14.23 2.55
CA ARG A 65 -1.74 13.28 3.64
C ARG A 65 -1.09 13.94 4.86
N GLU A 66 -1.46 15.18 5.17
CA GLU A 66 -0.81 15.97 6.23
C GLU A 66 -0.87 15.31 7.63
N GLN A 67 -1.87 14.46 7.89
CA GLN A 67 -1.99 13.70 9.14
C GLN A 67 -0.88 12.65 9.32
N TYR A 68 -0.27 12.17 8.24
CA TYR A 68 0.66 11.04 8.26
C TYR A 68 2.14 11.45 8.32
N GLY A 69 2.43 12.75 8.39
CA GLY A 69 3.81 13.26 8.38
C GLY A 69 4.45 13.22 6.99
N ASP A 70 5.74 13.47 6.95
CA ASP A 70 6.56 13.48 5.73
C ASP A 70 7.68 12.45 5.85
N PHE A 71 8.23 12.03 4.72
CA PHE A 71 9.33 11.07 4.67
C PHE A 71 10.24 11.37 3.49
N PRO A 72 11.56 11.10 3.62
CA PRO A 72 12.50 11.56 2.63
C PRO A 72 12.43 10.71 1.35
N ILE A 73 12.36 11.34 0.18
CA ILE A 73 12.29 10.63 -1.12
C ILE A 73 13.65 10.63 -1.82
N LEU A 74 14.19 11.81 -2.16
CA LEU A 74 15.49 11.92 -2.82
C LEU A 74 16.59 12.39 -1.89
N TYR A 75 16.23 13.20 -0.90
CA TYR A 75 17.16 13.70 0.10
C TYR A 75 16.51 13.76 1.47
N GLY A 76 17.30 13.52 2.51
CA GLY A 76 16.86 13.59 3.90
C GLY A 76 17.84 12.89 4.83
N GLN A 77 17.38 12.64 6.04
CA GLN A 77 18.16 12.10 7.13
C GLN A 77 18.27 10.56 7.08
N TYR A 78 19.33 10.03 7.67
CA TYR A 78 19.40 8.66 8.14
C TYR A 78 18.89 8.55 9.58
N PHE A 79 18.57 7.33 10.02
CA PHE A 79 18.12 7.08 11.39
C PHE A 79 19.17 7.40 12.48
N THR A 80 20.44 7.56 12.09
CA THR A 80 21.55 7.92 13.00
C THR A 80 21.75 9.44 13.13
N ASP A 81 21.08 10.24 12.31
CA ASP A 81 21.23 11.69 12.34
C ASP A 81 20.45 12.29 13.50
N GLU A 82 21.03 13.31 14.12
CA GLU A 82 20.40 14.04 15.21
C GLU A 82 19.62 15.24 14.69
N VAL A 83 18.57 15.60 15.41
CA VAL A 83 17.83 16.84 15.16
C VAL A 83 18.69 18.01 15.64
N ASP A 84 18.88 19.01 14.79
CA ASP A 84 19.63 20.23 15.12
C ASP A 84 18.99 20.94 16.31
N ARG A 85 19.82 21.46 17.22
CA ARG A 85 19.36 22.15 18.43
C ARG A 85 19.95 23.55 18.52
N ASP A 86 19.15 24.48 19.04
CA ASP A 86 19.59 25.84 19.34
C ASP A 86 20.49 25.91 20.57
N GLU A 87 21.01 27.09 20.90
CA GLU A 87 21.88 27.32 22.07
C GLU A 87 21.20 26.96 23.41
N SER A 88 19.87 26.85 23.43
CA SER A 88 19.08 26.46 24.60
C SER A 88 18.78 24.95 24.64
N GLY A 89 19.25 24.19 23.65
CA GLY A 89 19.02 22.76 23.51
C GLY A 89 17.65 22.40 22.92
N GLN A 90 16.89 23.35 22.38
CA GLN A 90 15.60 23.09 21.73
C GLN A 90 15.78 22.71 20.26
N ALA A 91 15.00 21.75 19.78
CA ALA A 91 15.03 21.31 18.39
C ALA A 91 14.67 22.46 17.43
N ILE A 92 15.45 22.62 16.36
CA ILE A 92 15.24 23.61 15.32
C ILE A 92 14.28 23.03 14.28
N PHE A 93 13.21 23.76 13.98
CA PHE A 93 12.22 23.39 12.98
C PHE A 93 12.27 24.37 11.81
N SER A 94 12.09 23.83 10.60
CA SER A 94 11.77 24.63 9.41
C SER A 94 10.26 24.87 9.34
N GLU A 95 9.85 26.11 9.03
CA GLU A 95 8.45 26.48 8.90
C GLU A 95 7.95 26.24 7.47
N GLY A 96 6.85 25.51 7.34
CA GLY A 96 6.13 25.27 6.10
C GLY A 96 4.94 26.20 5.92
N SER A 97 3.91 25.73 5.21
CA SER A 97 2.72 26.52 4.92
C SER A 97 1.83 26.74 6.15
N MET A 98 1.15 27.89 6.20
CA MET A 98 0.08 28.15 7.16
C MET A 98 -1.09 27.18 6.95
N ARG A 99 -1.50 26.49 8.00
CA ARG A 99 -2.66 25.61 8.03
C ARG A 99 -3.91 26.40 8.43
N TYR A 100 -5.06 25.99 7.89
CA TYR A 100 -6.33 26.65 8.11
C TYR A 100 -7.40 25.64 8.53
N VAL A 101 -8.27 26.06 9.45
CA VAL A 101 -9.51 25.33 9.80
C VAL A 101 -10.73 26.16 9.44
N LYS A 102 -11.83 25.50 9.09
CA LYS A 102 -13.11 26.16 8.81
C LYS A 102 -13.71 26.68 10.13
N GLY A 103 -13.81 28.00 10.26
CA GLY A 103 -14.59 28.66 11.30
C GLY A 103 -16.03 28.94 10.84
N LYS A 104 -16.84 29.56 11.71
CA LYS A 104 -18.27 29.83 11.46
C LYS A 104 -18.52 30.65 10.18
N ASP A 105 -17.76 31.74 10.02
CA ASP A 105 -17.92 32.68 8.90
C ASP A 105 -16.64 32.86 8.07
N LYS A 106 -15.50 32.36 8.55
CA LYS A 106 -14.18 32.49 7.90
C LYS A 106 -13.25 31.34 8.28
N TYR A 107 -12.25 31.10 7.44
CA TYR A 107 -11.14 30.21 7.77
C TYR A 107 -10.22 30.86 8.80
N LEU A 108 -9.81 30.09 9.82
CA LEU A 108 -8.95 30.54 10.89
C LEU A 108 -7.56 29.90 10.71
N PRO A 109 -6.46 30.68 10.77
CA PRO A 109 -5.11 30.12 10.77
C PRO A 109 -4.86 29.40 12.10
N ILE A 110 -4.35 28.17 12.05
CA ILE A 110 -4.09 27.33 13.23
C ILE A 110 -2.60 27.09 13.51
N GLY A 111 -1.72 27.59 12.64
CA GLY A 111 -0.27 27.49 12.78
C GLY A 111 0.40 27.10 11.47
N VAL A 112 1.73 27.19 11.45
CA VAL A 112 2.55 26.73 10.33
C VAL A 112 2.92 25.27 10.51
N ASP A 113 3.00 24.55 9.39
CA ASP A 113 3.64 23.25 9.37
C ASP A 113 5.09 23.38 9.87
N ARG A 114 5.59 22.40 10.65
CA ARG A 114 6.95 22.45 11.21
C ARG A 114 7.63 21.11 10.98
N LYS A 115 8.85 21.16 10.42
CA LYS A 115 9.64 19.96 10.15
C LYS A 115 10.99 20.05 10.83
N PRO A 116 11.41 19.03 11.60
CA PRO A 116 12.71 19.04 12.26
C PRO A 116 13.83 19.20 11.24
N GLN A 117 14.82 20.01 11.56
CA GLN A 117 16.07 20.09 10.81
C GLN A 117 17.04 19.07 11.38
N TYR A 118 17.72 18.34 10.51
CA TYR A 118 18.68 17.30 10.89
C TYR A 118 20.09 17.75 10.53
N SER A 119 21.04 17.26 11.32
CA SER A 119 22.47 17.58 11.21
C SER A 119 23.07 17.28 9.84
N ALA A 120 22.47 16.35 9.09
CA ALA A 120 22.93 15.95 7.78
C ALA A 120 21.77 15.70 6.81
N LYS A 121 22.08 15.78 5.51
CA LYS A 121 21.15 15.53 4.41
C LYS A 121 21.82 14.65 3.37
N HIS A 122 21.38 13.41 3.31
CA HIS A 122 21.94 12.38 2.45
C HIS A 122 21.13 12.25 1.16
N PHE A 123 21.77 11.76 0.10
CA PHE A 123 21.09 11.38 -1.13
C PHE A 123 20.53 9.96 -1.01
N PHE A 124 19.28 9.78 -1.42
CA PHE A 124 18.55 8.51 -1.43
C PHE A 124 18.50 7.78 -0.06
N PRO A 125 18.05 8.44 1.01
CA PRO A 125 17.91 7.80 2.32
C PRO A 125 16.74 6.83 2.33
N ARG A 126 17.00 5.57 2.69
CA ARG A 126 16.01 4.49 2.80
C ARG A 126 15.83 4.02 4.24
N MET A 127 16.89 4.12 5.03
CA MET A 127 16.89 3.83 6.45
C MET A 127 16.81 5.15 7.23
N TRP A 128 15.61 5.72 7.26
CA TRP A 128 15.29 6.98 7.92
C TRP A 128 14.36 6.72 9.10
N ASP A 129 14.43 7.57 10.12
CA ASP A 129 13.57 7.52 11.30
C ASP A 129 13.26 8.96 11.73
N ASP A 130 12.07 9.18 12.28
CA ASP A 130 11.64 10.51 12.73
C ASP A 130 12.02 10.77 14.20
N ASN A 131 12.71 9.83 14.87
CA ASN A 131 13.31 9.93 16.22
C ASN A 131 12.37 10.34 17.40
N ASP A 132 11.13 10.78 17.13
CA ASP A 132 10.21 11.37 18.11
C ASP A 132 9.13 10.40 18.61
N SER A 133 9.20 9.11 18.30
CA SER A 133 8.19 8.12 18.73
C SER A 133 8.77 6.80 19.26
N PRO A 134 9.40 6.79 20.46
CA PRO A 134 9.58 5.56 21.22
C PRO A 134 8.20 4.95 21.56
N PRO A 135 8.00 3.61 21.45
CA PRO A 135 9.00 2.55 21.29
C PRO A 135 9.26 2.13 19.83
N THR A 136 8.64 2.79 18.85
CA THR A 136 8.60 2.43 17.42
C THR A 136 9.76 2.98 16.60
N SER A 137 10.99 2.99 17.15
CA SER A 137 12.16 3.32 16.32
C SER A 137 12.47 2.16 15.38
N HIS A 138 12.55 2.47 14.08
CA HIS A 138 12.93 1.53 13.03
C HIS A 138 14.45 1.31 12.97
N ALA A 139 15.22 2.13 13.70
CA ALA A 139 16.67 2.11 13.74
C ALA A 139 17.27 0.73 13.99
N THR A 140 16.76 -0.02 14.97
CA THR A 140 17.26 -1.38 15.26
C THR A 140 17.01 -2.32 14.10
N PHE A 141 15.84 -2.26 13.47
CA PHE A 141 15.53 -3.08 12.30
C PHE A 141 16.47 -2.77 11.13
N TYR A 142 16.72 -1.49 10.87
CA TYR A 142 17.68 -1.07 9.84
C TYR A 142 19.09 -1.57 10.15
N ALA A 143 19.54 -1.37 11.38
CA ALA A 143 20.86 -1.74 11.84
C ALA A 143 21.08 -3.26 11.73
N ASP A 144 20.11 -4.07 12.16
CA ASP A 144 20.16 -5.52 12.03
C ASP A 144 20.22 -5.97 10.56
N TRP A 145 19.49 -5.30 9.66
CA TRP A 145 19.47 -5.62 8.23
C TRP A 145 20.83 -5.40 7.54
N VAL A 146 21.55 -4.35 7.95
CA VAL A 146 22.83 -3.95 7.33
C VAL A 146 24.06 -4.31 8.17
N GLY A 147 23.85 -4.86 9.37
CA GLY A 147 24.91 -5.30 10.28
C GLY A 147 25.61 -4.14 11.00
N ILE A 148 24.89 -3.08 11.33
CA ILE A 148 25.34 -2.00 12.23
C ILE A 148 25.03 -2.45 13.66
N THR A 149 26.00 -2.31 14.56
CA THR A 149 25.84 -2.73 15.96
C THR A 149 25.84 -1.54 16.89
N LYS A 150 25.40 -1.75 18.13
CA LYS A 150 25.56 -0.75 19.19
C LYS A 150 26.88 -0.93 19.92
N SER A 151 27.59 0.16 20.10
CA SER A 151 28.74 0.29 20.99
C SER A 151 28.32 0.09 22.46
N LYS A 152 29.29 -0.12 23.35
CA LYS A 152 29.04 -0.36 24.79
C LYS A 152 28.32 0.79 25.49
N ASP A 153 28.39 1.99 24.94
CA ASP A 153 27.72 3.21 25.41
C ASP A 153 26.30 3.38 24.85
N GLY A 154 25.83 2.45 24.00
CA GLY A 154 24.51 2.49 23.38
C GLY A 154 24.42 3.29 22.08
N SER A 155 25.51 3.94 21.64
CA SER A 155 25.62 4.60 20.35
C SER A 155 25.76 3.60 19.20
N TRP A 156 25.42 3.99 17.97
CA TRP A 156 25.68 3.17 16.79
C TRP A 156 27.18 3.16 16.48
N ASP A 157 27.72 1.99 16.13
CA ASP A 157 29.16 1.81 15.85
C ASP A 157 29.65 2.61 14.63
N ARG A 158 28.76 2.89 13.68
CA ARG A 158 28.99 3.73 12.51
C ARG A 158 27.67 4.25 11.93
N GLU A 159 27.79 5.30 11.12
CA GLU A 159 26.70 5.79 10.26
C GLU A 159 26.44 4.82 9.09
N PRO A 160 25.18 4.71 8.61
CA PRO A 160 24.89 4.04 7.35
C PRO A 160 25.58 4.66 6.14
N THR A 161 26.05 3.81 5.22
CA THR A 161 26.58 4.28 3.93
C THR A 161 25.49 4.33 2.86
N PHE A 162 25.78 4.96 1.72
CA PHE A 162 24.93 4.81 0.53
C PHE A 162 24.74 3.35 0.11
N GLY A 163 25.80 2.53 0.24
CA GLY A 163 25.75 1.10 -0.05
C GLY A 163 24.78 0.35 0.86
N ASP A 164 24.74 0.70 2.16
CA ASP A 164 23.80 0.11 3.11
C ASP A 164 22.34 0.49 2.76
N ASN A 165 22.10 1.75 2.40
CA ASN A 165 20.78 2.21 1.94
C ASN A 165 20.34 1.51 0.65
N PHE A 166 21.26 1.30 -0.30
CA PHE A 166 20.97 0.56 -1.52
C PHE A 166 20.72 -0.93 -1.23
N LYS A 167 21.46 -1.54 -0.30
CA LYS A 167 21.24 -2.91 0.17
C LYS A 167 19.86 -3.06 0.82
N TYR A 168 19.45 -2.10 1.64
CA TYR A 168 18.12 -2.06 2.23
C TYR A 168 17.02 -1.88 1.19
N PHE A 169 17.21 -0.97 0.22
CA PHE A 169 16.29 -0.79 -0.90
C PHE A 169 16.10 -2.08 -1.69
N MET A 170 17.18 -2.73 -2.13
CA MET A 170 17.09 -3.93 -2.95
C MET A 170 16.58 -5.14 -2.16
N GLY A 171 17.01 -5.28 -0.90
CA GLY A 171 16.66 -6.43 -0.07
C GLY A 171 15.27 -6.34 0.55
N TYR A 172 14.98 -5.27 1.28
CA TYR A 172 13.71 -5.13 1.98
C TYR A 172 12.65 -4.49 1.09
N GLN A 173 12.87 -3.25 0.62
CA GLN A 173 11.82 -2.50 -0.07
C GLN A 173 11.44 -3.07 -1.44
N PHE A 174 12.42 -3.53 -2.22
CA PHE A 174 12.17 -4.09 -3.54
C PHE A 174 11.88 -5.58 -3.49
N ASN A 175 12.72 -6.38 -2.82
CA ASN A 175 12.53 -7.82 -2.81
C ASN A 175 11.45 -8.27 -1.83
N ASP A 176 11.60 -7.99 -0.52
CA ASP A 176 10.64 -8.44 0.51
C ASP A 176 9.27 -7.76 0.40
N MET A 177 9.23 -6.46 0.15
CA MET A 177 8.00 -5.65 0.12
C MET A 177 7.33 -5.58 -1.25
N TYR A 178 7.97 -5.96 -2.37
CA TYR A 178 7.32 -5.91 -3.68
C TYR A 178 7.42 -7.22 -4.45
N LEU A 179 8.65 -7.67 -4.76
CA LEU A 179 8.86 -8.83 -5.63
C LEU A 179 8.27 -10.11 -5.02
N ARG A 180 8.35 -10.24 -3.69
CA ARG A 180 7.74 -11.33 -2.94
C ARG A 180 6.22 -11.39 -3.12
N TYR A 181 5.50 -10.26 -2.96
CA TYR A 181 4.05 -10.21 -3.21
C TYR A 181 3.71 -10.44 -4.68
N PHE A 182 4.51 -9.88 -5.59
CA PHE A 182 4.36 -10.14 -7.01
C PHE A 182 4.46 -11.66 -7.28
N PHE A 183 5.41 -12.35 -6.65
CA PHE A 183 5.52 -13.81 -6.76
C PHE A 183 4.42 -14.56 -6.02
N TRP A 184 3.89 -14.09 -4.89
CA TRP A 184 2.72 -14.72 -4.27
C TRP A 184 1.55 -14.84 -5.26
N ASN A 185 1.33 -13.80 -6.07
CA ASN A 185 0.23 -13.76 -7.04
C ASN A 185 0.49 -14.55 -8.34
N PHE A 186 1.76 -14.76 -8.73
CA PHE A 186 2.09 -15.33 -10.05
C PHE A 186 2.97 -16.59 -10.03
N VAL A 187 3.44 -16.99 -8.86
CA VAL A 187 4.30 -18.15 -8.62
C VAL A 187 3.74 -19.06 -7.53
N GLY A 188 3.33 -18.46 -6.41
CA GLY A 188 2.77 -19.13 -5.24
C GLY A 188 3.30 -18.55 -3.92
N ARG A 189 2.62 -18.90 -2.83
CA ARG A 189 2.81 -18.34 -1.49
C ARG A 189 3.09 -19.45 -0.48
N GLN A 190 4.06 -19.24 0.41
CA GLN A 190 4.48 -20.26 1.37
C GLN A 190 3.49 -20.45 2.53
N ASN A 191 2.98 -19.33 3.07
CA ASN A 191 2.02 -19.23 4.15
C ASN A 191 1.53 -17.77 4.28
N ASP A 192 0.54 -17.56 5.16
CA ASP A 192 -0.06 -16.26 5.45
C ASP A 192 0.58 -15.49 6.62
N ILE A 193 1.72 -15.97 7.12
CA ILE A 193 2.45 -15.35 8.22
C ILE A 193 3.35 -14.25 7.67
N GLN A 194 3.36 -13.10 8.35
CA GLN A 194 4.20 -11.98 7.95
C GLN A 194 5.68 -12.31 8.12
N GLY A 195 6.41 -12.37 7.02
CA GLY A 195 7.86 -12.48 7.01
C GLY A 195 8.49 -11.10 6.97
N GLN A 196 9.29 -10.76 7.98
CA GLN A 196 10.09 -9.53 8.00
C GLN A 196 11.50 -9.81 7.43
N GLY A 197 11.58 -10.31 6.19
CA GLY A 197 12.81 -10.85 5.60
C GLY A 197 13.17 -12.29 6.03
N SER A 198 12.28 -12.97 6.75
CA SER A 198 12.43 -14.39 7.10
C SER A 198 12.20 -15.28 5.88
N ILE A 199 13.01 -16.33 5.74
CA ILE A 199 12.81 -17.39 4.71
C ILE A 199 11.71 -18.38 5.13
N ARG A 200 11.36 -18.40 6.43
CA ARG A 200 10.38 -19.33 7.00
C ARG A 200 8.93 -18.86 6.79
N ASP A 201 8.73 -17.55 6.80
CA ASP A 201 7.42 -16.93 6.91
C ASP A 201 7.21 -16.02 5.70
N GLY A 202 6.09 -16.18 4.99
CA GLY A 202 5.74 -15.34 3.86
C GLY A 202 6.66 -15.44 2.64
N SER A 203 7.49 -16.47 2.46
CA SER A 203 8.26 -16.59 1.21
C SER A 203 7.37 -16.89 0.00
N ALA A 204 7.91 -16.65 -1.20
CA ALA A 204 7.31 -17.15 -2.43
C ALA A 204 7.78 -18.59 -2.71
N ILE A 205 6.87 -19.44 -3.18
CA ILE A 205 7.16 -20.83 -3.55
C ILE A 205 6.52 -21.17 -4.89
N THR A 206 7.13 -22.08 -5.63
CA THR A 206 6.61 -22.61 -6.89
C THR A 206 5.67 -23.80 -6.66
N GLY A 207 5.87 -24.58 -5.60
CA GLY A 207 5.26 -25.90 -5.41
C GLY A 207 6.10 -27.06 -5.95
N ILE A 208 7.28 -26.77 -6.52
CA ILE A 208 8.24 -27.75 -7.00
C ILE A 208 9.35 -27.88 -5.96
N SER A 209 9.36 -28.98 -5.21
CA SER A 209 10.15 -29.11 -3.98
C SER A 209 11.65 -28.84 -4.13
N PHE A 210 12.28 -29.20 -5.26
CA PHE A 210 13.72 -28.93 -5.44
C PHE A 210 14.01 -27.44 -5.72
N ILE A 211 13.10 -26.74 -6.40
CA ILE A 211 13.20 -25.30 -6.65
C ILE A 211 12.95 -24.55 -5.34
N ASP A 212 11.90 -24.96 -4.63
CA ASP A 212 11.50 -24.31 -3.40
C ASP A 212 12.56 -24.46 -2.31
N ASN A 213 13.17 -25.63 -2.16
CA ASN A 213 14.26 -25.84 -1.22
C ASN A 213 15.57 -25.12 -1.61
N PHE A 214 15.78 -24.83 -2.89
CA PHE A 214 16.94 -24.06 -3.35
C PHE A 214 16.82 -22.59 -2.96
N PHE A 215 15.64 -21.99 -3.16
CA PHE A 215 15.38 -20.58 -2.82
C PHE A 215 15.04 -20.38 -1.34
N ASN A 216 14.35 -21.35 -0.73
CA ASN A 216 13.92 -21.34 0.66
C ASN A 216 14.38 -22.63 1.37
N PRO A 217 15.66 -22.71 1.78
CA PRO A 217 16.18 -23.86 2.48
C PRO A 217 15.34 -24.21 3.72
N GLY A 218 14.88 -25.46 3.79
CA GLY A 218 14.09 -25.97 4.92
C GLY A 218 12.57 -25.92 4.73
N ASP A 219 12.07 -25.45 3.58
CA ASP A 219 10.62 -25.47 3.25
C ASP A 219 10.02 -26.89 3.36
N SER A 220 10.73 -27.92 2.87
CA SER A 220 10.25 -29.31 3.00
C SER A 220 10.19 -29.83 4.43
N SER A 221 10.93 -29.22 5.36
CA SER A 221 11.01 -29.62 6.77
C SER A 221 10.14 -28.77 7.71
N MET A 222 9.28 -27.90 7.16
CA MET A 222 8.43 -27.05 7.99
C MET A 222 7.40 -27.84 8.81
N PRO A 223 6.95 -27.30 9.95
CA PRO A 223 5.84 -27.85 10.73
C PRO A 223 4.55 -27.93 9.91
N ASP A 224 3.68 -28.88 10.27
CA ASP A 224 2.40 -29.09 9.59
C ASP A 224 1.49 -27.87 9.67
N SER A 225 1.57 -27.08 10.74
CA SER A 225 0.82 -25.82 10.87
C SER A 225 1.12 -24.80 9.77
N ILE A 226 2.32 -24.84 9.18
CA ILE A 226 2.71 -23.98 8.06
C ILE A 226 2.41 -24.68 6.72
N LYS A 227 2.66 -25.98 6.63
CA LYS A 227 2.42 -26.76 5.40
C LYS A 227 0.94 -26.88 5.02
N GLU A 228 0.08 -26.93 6.03
CA GLU A 228 -1.38 -27.01 5.89
C GLU A 228 -2.04 -25.64 6.09
N SER A 229 -1.27 -24.54 6.13
CA SER A 229 -1.85 -23.20 6.12
C SER A 229 -2.65 -23.01 4.83
N LYS A 230 -3.87 -22.47 4.96
CA LYS A 230 -4.71 -22.12 3.80
C LYS A 230 -4.00 -21.14 2.86
N GLY A 231 -3.14 -20.27 3.39
CA GLY A 231 -2.37 -19.34 2.57
C GLY A 231 -1.19 -19.96 1.82
N ARG A 232 -1.03 -21.29 1.81
CA ARG A 232 0.02 -21.99 1.08
C ARG A 232 -0.44 -22.38 -0.33
N ASN A 233 -0.14 -21.52 -1.30
CA ASN A 233 -0.63 -21.64 -2.68
C ASN A 233 0.50 -22.07 -3.63
N ARG A 234 0.25 -23.06 -4.50
CA ARG A 234 1.25 -23.62 -5.43
C ARG A 234 0.81 -23.42 -6.88
N LEU A 235 1.31 -22.36 -7.52
CA LEU A 235 0.91 -22.00 -8.89
C LEU A 235 1.90 -22.50 -9.97
N PHE A 236 2.96 -23.20 -9.57
CA PHE A 236 3.99 -23.77 -10.46
C PHE A 236 4.64 -22.76 -11.41
N ALA A 237 4.62 -21.47 -11.04
CA ALA A 237 5.01 -20.35 -11.89
C ALA A 237 4.27 -20.26 -13.25
N LEU A 238 3.16 -20.99 -13.44
CA LEU A 238 2.41 -20.97 -14.70
C LEU A 238 1.86 -19.58 -15.06
N PRO A 239 1.29 -18.80 -14.11
CA PRO A 239 0.86 -17.43 -14.41
C PRO A 239 2.04 -16.53 -14.81
N LEU A 240 3.17 -16.61 -14.07
CA LEU A 240 4.38 -15.85 -14.37
C LEU A 240 4.93 -16.18 -15.77
N ILE A 241 5.04 -17.47 -16.10
CA ILE A 241 5.53 -17.93 -17.40
C ILE A 241 4.63 -17.43 -18.54
N LEU A 242 3.31 -17.54 -18.38
CA LEU A 242 2.37 -17.06 -19.40
C LEU A 242 2.43 -15.54 -19.56
N GLY A 243 2.61 -14.79 -18.46
CA GLY A 243 2.84 -13.35 -18.50
C GLY A 243 4.13 -12.97 -19.23
N ILE A 244 5.24 -13.68 -18.99
CA ILE A 244 6.51 -13.46 -19.72
C ILE A 244 6.34 -13.76 -21.21
N ILE A 245 5.62 -14.83 -21.57
CA ILE A 245 5.26 -15.14 -22.95
C ILE A 245 4.49 -13.97 -23.59
N GLY A 246 3.55 -13.39 -22.85
CA GLY A 246 2.80 -12.21 -23.28
C GLY A 246 3.63 -10.94 -23.42
N ILE A 247 4.62 -10.72 -22.55
CA ILE A 247 5.59 -9.63 -22.69
C ILE A 247 6.33 -9.75 -24.02
N VAL A 248 6.85 -10.95 -24.32
CA VAL A 248 7.57 -11.22 -25.58
C VAL A 248 6.65 -11.00 -26.79
N TYR A 249 5.40 -11.47 -26.72
CA TYR A 249 4.39 -11.27 -27.76
C TYR A 249 4.12 -9.77 -28.01
N HIS A 250 3.80 -9.05 -26.93
CA HIS A 250 3.43 -7.64 -26.99
C HIS A 250 4.59 -6.79 -27.54
N TYR A 251 5.81 -6.99 -27.03
CA TYR A 251 6.99 -6.25 -27.47
C TYR A 251 7.33 -6.49 -28.95
N LYS A 252 7.20 -7.73 -29.43
CA LYS A 252 7.47 -8.06 -30.84
C LYS A 252 6.41 -7.50 -31.79
N ARG A 253 5.16 -7.38 -31.33
CA ARG A 253 4.03 -6.98 -32.19
C ARG A 253 3.79 -5.48 -32.21
N ASN A 254 3.82 -4.82 -31.06
CA ASN A 254 3.65 -3.37 -30.96
C ASN A 254 4.45 -2.79 -29.77
N ARG A 255 5.59 -2.16 -30.09
CA ARG A 255 6.48 -1.56 -29.07
C ARG A 255 5.89 -0.33 -28.39
N HIS A 256 5.02 0.42 -29.08
CA HIS A 256 4.41 1.62 -28.51
C HIS A 256 3.36 1.26 -27.47
N ASP A 257 2.47 0.32 -27.78
CA ASP A 257 1.48 -0.18 -26.82
C ASP A 257 2.16 -0.94 -25.67
N PHE A 258 3.22 -1.70 -25.97
CA PHE A 258 4.05 -2.34 -24.95
C PHE A 258 4.61 -1.31 -23.97
N LEU A 259 5.14 -0.20 -24.47
CA LEU A 259 5.70 0.86 -23.62
C LEU A 259 4.62 1.44 -22.70
N VAL A 260 3.39 1.63 -23.19
CA VAL A 260 2.28 2.13 -22.34
C VAL A 260 1.99 1.17 -21.19
N ASN A 261 1.83 -0.13 -21.47
CA ASN A 261 1.56 -1.12 -20.42
C ASN A 261 2.77 -1.31 -19.48
N PHE A 262 3.99 -1.24 -20.02
CA PHE A 262 5.22 -1.28 -19.23
C PHE A 262 5.34 -0.08 -18.30
N LEU A 263 5.03 1.14 -18.76
CA LEU A 263 5.04 2.33 -17.90
C LEU A 263 4.01 2.20 -16.79
N LEU A 264 2.81 1.67 -17.08
CA LEU A 264 1.82 1.38 -16.04
C LEU A 264 2.40 0.40 -15.00
N PHE A 265 2.94 -0.74 -15.44
CA PHE A 265 3.58 -1.74 -14.57
C PHE A 265 4.73 -1.14 -13.73
N PHE A 266 5.59 -0.34 -14.38
CA PHE A 266 6.74 0.27 -13.75
C PHE A 266 6.35 1.29 -12.69
N PHE A 267 5.43 2.21 -13.00
CA PHE A 267 5.03 3.27 -12.07
C PHE A 267 4.19 2.75 -10.90
N THR A 268 3.37 1.73 -11.13
CA THR A 268 2.51 1.13 -10.09
C THR A 268 3.17 -0.03 -9.33
N GLY A 269 4.39 -0.41 -9.71
CA GLY A 269 5.16 -1.50 -9.08
C GLY A 269 6.52 -1.03 -8.59
N PHE A 270 7.47 -0.78 -9.51
CA PHE A 270 8.83 -0.41 -9.13
C PHE A 270 8.94 1.01 -8.58
N ALA A 271 8.39 2.00 -9.29
CA ALA A 271 8.57 3.41 -8.93
C ALA A 271 7.82 3.78 -7.65
N ILE A 272 6.67 3.14 -7.39
CA ILE A 272 5.89 3.41 -6.17
C ILE A 272 6.67 3.04 -4.91
N ILE A 273 7.60 2.07 -4.96
CA ILE A 273 8.46 1.70 -3.82
C ILE A 273 9.38 2.86 -3.43
N ILE A 274 9.97 3.53 -4.44
CA ILE A 274 10.82 4.71 -4.21
C ILE A 274 10.00 5.82 -3.57
N TYR A 275 8.78 6.03 -4.08
CA TYR A 275 7.86 7.05 -3.57
C TYR A 275 7.40 6.75 -2.15
N LEU A 276 7.01 5.51 -1.83
CA LEU A 276 6.51 5.16 -0.50
C LEU A 276 7.60 5.14 0.56
N ASN A 277 8.87 4.95 0.15
CA ASN A 277 10.05 4.82 1.00
C ASN A 277 9.75 4.12 2.33
N GLN A 278 9.15 2.92 2.25
CA GLN A 278 8.55 2.25 3.39
C GLN A 278 9.60 2.01 4.48
N PRO A 279 9.33 2.43 5.74
CA PRO A 279 10.24 2.15 6.83
C PRO A 279 10.20 0.66 7.19
N GLY A 280 11.18 0.24 7.99
CA GLY A 280 11.32 -1.16 8.42
C GLY A 280 10.19 -1.63 9.32
N ASN A 281 10.13 -2.93 9.61
CA ASN A 281 9.21 -3.49 10.60
C ASN A 281 7.74 -3.04 10.43
N GLN A 282 7.21 -3.12 9.21
CA GLN A 282 5.80 -2.79 8.95
C GLN A 282 4.88 -3.68 9.81
N PRO A 283 3.82 -3.13 10.42
CA PRO A 283 2.94 -3.89 11.33
C PRO A 283 2.04 -4.91 10.62
N ARG A 284 1.99 -4.86 9.29
CA ARG A 284 1.23 -5.75 8.42
C ARG A 284 1.73 -5.66 6.99
N GLU A 285 1.32 -6.64 6.19
CA GLU A 285 1.59 -6.65 4.76
C GLU A 285 0.96 -5.44 4.03
N ARG A 286 1.62 -4.97 2.96
CA ARG A 286 1.19 -3.82 2.14
C ARG A 286 1.09 -4.13 0.64
N ASP A 287 0.78 -5.37 0.31
CA ASP A 287 0.52 -5.85 -1.04
C ASP A 287 -0.47 -4.99 -1.84
N TYR A 288 -1.49 -4.42 -1.19
CA TYR A 288 -2.48 -3.52 -1.80
C TYR A 288 -1.88 -2.30 -2.51
N ALA A 289 -0.69 -1.84 -2.10
CA ALA A 289 -0.01 -0.72 -2.75
C ALA A 289 0.47 -1.03 -4.18
N TYR A 290 0.57 -2.32 -4.54
CA TYR A 290 1.16 -2.79 -5.80
C TYR A 290 0.15 -3.41 -6.75
N VAL A 291 -1.14 -3.44 -6.39
CA VAL A 291 -2.21 -4.07 -7.19
C VAL A 291 -2.28 -3.51 -8.61
N GLY A 292 -1.93 -2.23 -8.80
CA GLY A 292 -1.83 -1.63 -10.13
C GLY A 292 -0.84 -2.36 -11.05
N SER A 293 0.30 -2.82 -10.53
CA SER A 293 1.28 -3.56 -11.34
C SER A 293 0.79 -4.98 -11.63
N PHE A 294 0.02 -5.58 -10.71
CA PHE A 294 -0.56 -6.91 -10.90
C PHE A 294 -1.59 -6.88 -12.04
N TYR A 295 -2.42 -5.83 -12.11
CA TYR A 295 -3.33 -5.61 -13.25
C TYR A 295 -2.57 -5.41 -14.57
N ALA A 296 -1.51 -4.61 -14.57
CA ALA A 296 -0.68 -4.43 -15.76
C ALA A 296 -0.03 -5.74 -16.22
N PHE A 297 0.38 -6.61 -15.29
CA PHE A 297 0.93 -7.92 -15.60
C PHE A 297 -0.13 -8.90 -16.11
N ALA A 298 -1.36 -8.85 -15.58
CA ALA A 298 -2.49 -9.67 -16.04
C ALA A 298 -2.85 -9.39 -17.51
N VAL A 299 -2.67 -8.15 -18.00
CA VAL A 299 -2.79 -7.85 -19.43
C VAL A 299 -1.79 -8.67 -20.25
N TRP A 300 -0.55 -8.79 -19.80
CA TRP A 300 0.43 -9.64 -20.47
C TRP A 300 0.07 -11.13 -20.37
N ILE A 301 -0.45 -11.62 -19.24
CA ILE A 301 -0.95 -13.00 -19.15
C ILE A 301 -1.99 -13.28 -20.25
N GLY A 302 -2.96 -12.38 -20.44
CA GLY A 302 -3.96 -12.49 -21.52
C GLY A 302 -3.33 -12.47 -22.93
N LEU A 303 -2.37 -11.58 -23.17
CA LEU A 303 -1.63 -11.53 -24.44
C LEU A 303 -0.75 -12.77 -24.65
N GLY A 304 -0.32 -13.45 -23.59
CA GLY A 304 0.45 -14.68 -23.67
C GLY A 304 -0.31 -15.82 -24.37
N VAL A 305 -1.64 -15.86 -24.20
CA VAL A 305 -2.53 -16.81 -24.89
C VAL A 305 -2.40 -16.68 -26.41
N MET A 306 -2.19 -15.46 -26.92
CA MET A 306 -2.05 -15.23 -28.36
C MET A 306 -0.79 -15.88 -28.92
N LEU A 307 0.33 -15.83 -28.20
CA LEU A 307 1.57 -16.49 -28.65
C LEU A 307 1.48 -18.01 -28.54
N VAL A 308 0.84 -18.52 -27.48
CA VAL A 308 0.55 -19.96 -27.35
C VAL A 308 -0.30 -20.45 -28.53
N LYS A 309 -1.32 -19.68 -28.92
CA LYS A 309 -2.13 -19.95 -30.12
C LYS A 309 -1.26 -20.02 -31.38
N GLU A 310 -0.33 -19.08 -31.59
CA GLU A 310 0.56 -19.08 -32.76
C GLU A 310 1.52 -20.30 -32.78
N TRP A 311 1.94 -20.78 -31.62
CA TRP A 311 2.71 -22.03 -31.54
C TRP A 311 1.85 -23.25 -31.91
N LEU A 312 0.61 -23.29 -31.43
CA LEU A 312 -0.34 -24.36 -31.72
C LEU A 312 -0.83 -24.36 -33.17
N ASP A 313 -0.84 -23.20 -33.86
CA ASP A 313 -1.13 -23.12 -35.30
C ASP A 313 -0.22 -24.02 -36.14
N LYS A 314 1.00 -24.34 -35.66
CA LYS A 314 1.92 -25.24 -36.35
C LYS A 314 1.46 -26.70 -36.32
N ALA A 315 0.70 -27.10 -35.30
CA ALA A 315 0.28 -28.48 -35.08
C ALA A 315 -1.21 -28.72 -35.37
N ALA A 316 -2.08 -27.75 -35.08
CA ALA A 316 -3.54 -27.90 -35.14
C ALA A 316 -4.21 -26.65 -35.72
N LYS A 317 -4.05 -26.43 -37.04
CA LYS A 317 -4.68 -25.31 -37.75
C LYS A 317 -6.19 -25.35 -37.61
N GLY A 318 -6.80 -24.22 -37.26
CA GLY A 318 -8.26 -24.04 -37.12
C GLY A 318 -8.80 -24.30 -35.72
N ALA A 319 -8.26 -25.28 -34.99
CA ALA A 319 -8.62 -25.53 -33.59
C ALA A 319 -7.75 -24.76 -32.57
N SER A 320 -6.58 -24.26 -33.00
CA SER A 320 -5.60 -23.59 -32.15
C SER A 320 -6.13 -22.46 -31.25
N PRO A 321 -7.11 -21.61 -31.64
CA PRO A 321 -7.59 -20.56 -30.73
C PRO A 321 -8.36 -21.15 -29.55
N TYR A 322 -9.19 -22.17 -29.80
CA TYR A 322 -9.97 -22.85 -28.77
C TYR A 322 -9.07 -23.69 -27.85
N VAL A 323 -8.08 -24.38 -28.42
CA VAL A 323 -7.12 -25.18 -27.65
C VAL A 323 -6.25 -24.27 -26.78
N ALA A 324 -5.73 -23.17 -27.32
CA ALA A 324 -4.94 -22.20 -26.56
C ALA A 324 -5.75 -21.59 -25.41
N ALA A 325 -6.96 -21.13 -25.69
CA ALA A 325 -7.85 -20.56 -24.68
C ALA A 325 -8.15 -21.59 -23.58
N GLY A 326 -8.59 -22.80 -23.94
CA GLY A 326 -8.90 -23.86 -22.97
C GLY A 326 -7.68 -24.24 -22.12
N LEU A 327 -6.53 -24.48 -22.75
CA LEU A 327 -5.30 -24.86 -22.06
C LEU A 327 -4.84 -23.76 -21.10
N CYS A 328 -4.76 -22.51 -21.57
CA CYS A 328 -4.29 -21.39 -20.74
C CYS A 328 -5.28 -21.06 -19.61
N THR A 329 -6.59 -21.16 -19.85
CA THR A 329 -7.62 -20.97 -18.82
C THR A 329 -7.53 -22.03 -17.73
N LEU A 330 -7.33 -23.30 -18.11
CA LEU A 330 -7.14 -24.39 -17.14
C LEU A 330 -5.83 -24.25 -16.36
N ALA A 331 -4.74 -23.90 -17.05
CA ALA A 331 -3.41 -23.83 -16.46
C ALA A 331 -3.21 -22.62 -15.53
N VAL A 332 -3.94 -21.53 -15.74
CA VAL A 332 -3.74 -20.28 -14.99
C VAL A 332 -4.99 -19.91 -14.17
N PRO A 333 -6.08 -19.33 -14.73
CA PRO A 333 -7.27 -18.98 -13.93
C PRO A 333 -7.86 -20.10 -13.07
N VAL A 334 -8.04 -21.32 -13.63
CA VAL A 334 -8.66 -22.43 -12.88
C VAL A 334 -7.73 -22.95 -11.79
N LEU A 335 -6.43 -23.05 -12.05
CA LEU A 335 -5.45 -23.41 -11.03
C LEU A 335 -5.41 -22.37 -9.90
N MET A 336 -5.36 -21.08 -10.23
CA MET A 336 -5.38 -20.01 -9.23
C MET A 336 -6.67 -20.07 -8.40
N ALA A 337 -7.84 -20.22 -9.04
CA ALA A 337 -9.08 -20.40 -8.31
C ALA A 337 -9.08 -21.67 -7.44
N GLN A 338 -8.47 -22.77 -7.88
CA GLN A 338 -8.41 -24.00 -7.09
C GLN A 338 -7.43 -23.92 -5.90
N GLN A 339 -6.37 -23.13 -6.01
CA GLN A 339 -5.36 -22.96 -4.97
C GLN A 339 -5.66 -21.82 -4.00
N GLU A 340 -6.39 -20.78 -4.43
CA GLU A 340 -6.52 -19.51 -3.69
C GLU A 340 -7.97 -19.17 -3.33
N TRP A 341 -8.93 -20.09 -3.41
CA TRP A 341 -10.32 -19.73 -3.05
C TRP A 341 -10.59 -19.83 -1.56
N ASP A 342 -9.95 -20.79 -0.88
CA ASP A 342 -10.17 -21.07 0.54
C ASP A 342 -9.44 -20.09 1.47
N ASP A 343 -8.33 -19.50 1.03
CA ASP A 343 -7.63 -18.40 1.74
C ASP A 343 -8.30 -17.03 1.54
N HIS A 344 -9.08 -16.87 0.47
CA HIS A 344 -9.90 -15.68 0.20
C HIS A 344 -11.27 -15.72 0.89
N ASP A 345 -11.72 -16.89 1.37
CA ASP A 345 -12.95 -16.99 2.17
C ASP A 345 -12.76 -16.37 3.56
N ARG A 346 -13.48 -15.27 3.81
CA ARG A 346 -13.50 -14.54 5.09
C ARG A 346 -14.80 -14.72 5.85
N SER A 347 -15.70 -15.62 5.41
CA SER A 347 -17.03 -15.82 6.00
C SER A 347 -17.01 -16.17 7.49
N GLN A 348 -15.92 -16.79 7.96
CA GLN A 348 -15.74 -17.18 9.37
C GLN A 348 -14.86 -16.21 10.18
N LYS A 349 -14.49 -15.04 9.64
CA LYS A 349 -13.69 -14.04 10.38
C LYS A 349 -14.59 -13.21 11.29
N THR A 350 -15.12 -13.83 12.35
CA THR A 350 -16.09 -13.22 13.27
C THR A 350 -15.46 -12.53 14.49
N ILE A 351 -14.24 -12.93 14.88
CA ILE A 351 -13.55 -12.50 16.12
C ILE A 351 -13.65 -10.98 16.37
N ALA A 352 -13.42 -10.15 15.34
CA ALA A 352 -13.46 -8.70 15.51
C ALA A 352 -14.86 -8.19 15.89
N LEU A 353 -15.91 -8.73 15.26
CA LEU A 353 -17.30 -8.36 15.52
C LEU A 353 -17.78 -8.94 16.86
N ASP A 354 -17.43 -10.19 17.15
CA ASP A 354 -17.80 -10.88 18.39
C ASP A 354 -17.19 -10.13 19.58
N LEU A 355 -15.88 -9.84 19.54
CA LEU A 355 -15.19 -9.10 20.59
C LEU A 355 -15.76 -7.68 20.78
N ALA A 356 -16.12 -7.00 19.69
CA ALA A 356 -16.75 -5.69 19.76
C ALA A 356 -18.12 -5.73 20.45
N THR A 357 -18.94 -6.72 20.09
CA THR A 357 -20.25 -6.94 20.69
C THR A 357 -20.11 -7.26 22.17
N ASP A 358 -19.21 -8.16 22.53
CA ASP A 358 -18.94 -8.55 23.92
C ASP A 358 -18.48 -7.35 24.78
N TYR A 359 -17.58 -6.49 24.26
CA TYR A 359 -17.16 -5.27 24.96
C TYR A 359 -18.31 -4.30 25.19
N LEU A 360 -19.11 -4.06 24.17
CA LEU A 360 -20.25 -3.15 24.28
C LEU A 360 -21.31 -3.70 25.24
N GLU A 361 -21.69 -4.96 25.13
CA GLU A 361 -22.73 -5.56 25.98
C GLU A 361 -22.30 -5.68 27.44
N SER A 362 -21.00 -5.83 27.72
CA SER A 362 -20.44 -5.87 29.07
C SER A 362 -20.41 -4.52 29.79
N CYS A 363 -20.60 -3.41 29.08
CA CYS A 363 -20.59 -2.08 29.69
C CYS A 363 -21.93 -1.72 30.34
N ASP A 364 -21.88 -0.93 31.42
CA ASP A 364 -23.06 -0.29 32.01
C ASP A 364 -23.78 0.63 31.01
N LYS A 365 -25.04 0.94 31.30
CA LYS A 365 -25.86 1.84 30.46
C LYS A 365 -25.22 3.23 30.37
N ASN A 366 -25.12 3.78 29.15
CA ASN A 366 -24.50 5.07 28.84
C ASN A 366 -23.01 5.18 29.26
N ALA A 367 -22.28 4.05 29.30
CA ALA A 367 -20.85 4.07 29.61
C ALA A 367 -20.05 4.86 28.56
N VAL A 368 -18.85 5.31 28.97
CA VAL A 368 -17.82 5.83 28.08
C VAL A 368 -16.70 4.80 28.01
N LEU A 369 -16.51 4.19 26.84
CA LEU A 369 -15.50 3.17 26.60
C LEU A 369 -14.28 3.80 25.93
N PHE A 370 -13.13 3.74 26.60
CA PHE A 370 -11.86 4.22 26.05
C PHE A 370 -11.13 3.09 25.33
N THR A 371 -10.74 3.36 24.08
CA THR A 371 -9.97 2.47 23.21
C THR A 371 -8.69 3.15 22.77
N PHE A 372 -7.72 2.40 22.24
CA PHE A 372 -6.41 2.96 21.91
C PHE A 372 -6.16 3.16 20.41
N GLY A 373 -6.64 2.28 19.53
CA GLY A 373 -6.26 2.32 18.12
C GLY A 373 -7.33 1.83 17.16
N ASP A 374 -6.93 1.58 15.92
CA ASP A 374 -7.87 1.21 14.85
C ASP A 374 -8.46 -0.19 15.07
N ASN A 375 -7.65 -1.13 15.56
CA ASN A 375 -8.01 -2.55 15.67
C ASN A 375 -9.04 -2.85 16.77
N ASP A 376 -9.06 -2.06 17.84
CA ASP A 376 -10.03 -2.17 18.94
C ASP A 376 -11.21 -1.19 18.76
N THR A 377 -11.00 -0.02 18.14
CA THR A 377 -12.06 0.98 17.97
C THR A 377 -12.99 0.68 16.79
N TYR A 378 -12.46 0.39 15.60
CA TYR A 378 -13.30 0.32 14.39
C TYR A 378 -14.33 -0.80 14.43
N PRO A 379 -14.04 -2.00 14.99
CA PRO A 379 -15.06 -3.02 15.16
C PRO A 379 -16.22 -2.57 16.05
N LEU A 380 -15.94 -1.80 17.12
CA LEU A 380 -16.98 -1.24 18.00
C LEU A 380 -17.86 -0.24 17.25
N TRP A 381 -17.25 0.70 16.52
CA TRP A 381 -18.01 1.66 15.72
C TRP A 381 -18.86 0.98 14.65
N PHE A 382 -18.34 -0.07 14.01
CA PHE A 382 -19.14 -0.87 13.07
C PHE A 382 -20.33 -1.54 13.77
N ALA A 383 -20.11 -2.17 14.93
CA ALA A 383 -21.18 -2.80 15.69
C ALA A 383 -22.27 -1.79 16.12
N GLN A 384 -21.90 -0.56 16.47
CA GLN A 384 -22.85 0.50 16.81
C GLN A 384 -23.59 1.04 15.59
N GLU A 385 -22.86 1.53 14.59
CA GLU A 385 -23.42 2.32 13.48
C GLU A 385 -24.08 1.47 12.40
N VAL A 386 -23.64 0.22 12.23
CA VAL A 386 -24.19 -0.69 11.21
C VAL A 386 -25.13 -1.72 11.83
N MET A 387 -24.74 -2.32 12.96
CA MET A 387 -25.50 -3.39 13.59
C MET A 387 -26.47 -2.90 14.67
N GLY A 388 -26.36 -1.65 15.12
CA GLY A 388 -27.24 -1.08 16.15
C GLY A 388 -27.02 -1.66 17.54
N VAL A 389 -25.85 -2.24 17.81
CA VAL A 389 -25.51 -2.85 19.11
C VAL A 389 -25.11 -1.74 20.09
N ARG A 390 -25.82 -1.64 21.22
CA ARG A 390 -25.52 -0.68 22.30
C ARG A 390 -25.15 0.74 21.81
N PRO A 391 -26.03 1.40 21.04
CA PRO A 391 -25.78 2.75 20.54
C PRO A 391 -25.73 3.80 21.67
N ASP A 392 -26.10 3.42 22.89
CA ASP A 392 -26.03 4.25 24.10
C ASP A 392 -24.59 4.50 24.60
N ILE A 393 -23.64 3.63 24.25
CA ILE A 393 -22.26 3.72 24.73
C ILE A 393 -21.46 4.72 23.90
N ARG A 394 -20.66 5.55 24.56
CA ARG A 394 -19.73 6.45 23.88
C ARG A 394 -18.34 5.82 23.75
N VAL A 395 -17.94 5.45 22.54
CA VAL A 395 -16.60 4.93 22.26
C VAL A 395 -15.63 6.08 21.97
N VAL A 396 -14.54 6.15 22.72
CA VAL A 396 -13.51 7.20 22.64
C VAL A 396 -12.14 6.58 22.36
N ASN A 397 -11.62 6.80 21.16
CA ASN A 397 -10.28 6.39 20.76
C ASN A 397 -9.24 7.43 21.22
N THR A 398 -8.39 7.04 22.15
CA THR A 398 -7.38 7.91 22.75
C THR A 398 -6.26 8.29 21.78
N SER A 399 -5.94 7.48 20.77
CA SER A 399 -4.93 7.86 19.76
C SER A 399 -5.39 9.00 18.85
N LEU A 400 -6.71 9.19 18.73
CA LEU A 400 -7.31 10.25 17.93
C LEU A 400 -7.61 11.51 18.75
N LEU A 401 -7.55 11.46 20.09
CA LEU A 401 -7.89 12.59 20.98
C LEU A 401 -7.00 13.83 20.80
N GLY A 402 -5.86 13.72 20.13
CA GLY A 402 -5.01 14.85 19.76
C GLY A 402 -5.39 15.54 18.45
N ILE A 403 -6.39 15.04 17.73
CA ILE A 403 -6.73 15.51 16.38
C ILE A 403 -8.01 16.35 16.42
N ASP A 404 -7.95 17.58 15.89
CA ASP A 404 -9.01 18.59 15.97
C ASP A 404 -10.38 18.07 15.52
N TRP A 405 -10.43 17.37 14.39
CA TRP A 405 -11.70 16.87 13.84
C TRP A 405 -12.34 15.85 14.80
N TYR A 406 -11.54 15.00 15.45
CA TYR A 406 -12.04 13.97 16.35
C TYR A 406 -12.58 14.56 17.65
N ILE A 407 -11.86 15.52 18.25
CA ILE A 407 -12.32 16.24 19.44
C ILE A 407 -13.66 16.96 19.16
N ASN A 408 -13.78 17.60 18.00
CA ASN A 408 -15.01 18.29 17.62
C ASN A 408 -16.15 17.29 17.39
N GLN A 409 -15.87 16.15 16.74
CA GLN A 409 -16.85 15.09 16.55
C GLN A 409 -17.34 14.54 17.89
N LEU A 410 -16.44 14.45 18.88
CA LEU A 410 -16.78 14.00 20.22
C LEU A 410 -17.74 14.95 20.98
N ARG A 411 -18.00 16.16 20.48
CA ARG A 411 -18.98 17.09 21.07
C ARG A 411 -20.39 16.89 20.53
N TYR A 412 -20.53 16.19 19.40
CA TYR A 412 -21.84 15.85 18.89
C TYR A 412 -22.45 14.72 19.70
N LYS A 413 -23.77 14.82 19.90
CA LYS A 413 -24.57 13.70 20.35
C LYS A 413 -24.51 12.64 19.25
N ILE A 414 -24.07 11.44 19.62
CA ILE A 414 -24.12 10.26 18.75
C ILE A 414 -25.32 9.45 19.24
N ASN A 415 -26.16 9.00 18.31
CA ASN A 415 -27.43 8.30 18.54
C ASN A 415 -28.41 9.05 19.48
#